data_AF-A0A3Q3JI58-F1
#
_entry.id   AF-A0A3Q3JI58-F1
#
_cell.length_a   1.000
_cell.length_b   1.000
_cell.length_c   1.000
_cell.angle_alpha   90.00
_cell.angle_beta   90.00
_cell.angle_gamma   90.00
#
_symmetry.space_group_name_H-M   'P 1'
#
loop_
_entity.id
_entity.type
_entity.pdbx_description
1 polymer ?
#
loop_
_entity_poly.entity_id
_entity_poly.type
_entity_poly.pdbx_seq_one_letter_code
_entity_poly.pdbx_strand_id
1 'polypeptide(L)'
;QMTLGHEFGAGAACLKCKDKCEGFELHFWRKICRNCKCGLTEHDVAMNSEEDKKVGKLFEDTKYTRLIAKLKTDGIPTNLVPVPKDVPLKSVTYEWAPPVANKHLAVRYIELLPPEKRPVTGTEGAAYRRQQMARQLPETVIEKKKSQIH
;
A
#
# COMPACT_ATOMS: atom_id res chain seq x y z
N GLN A 1 23.27 16.45 14.69
CA GLN A 1 23.93 15.63 13.64
C GLN A 1 22.81 15.13 12.75
N MET A 2 22.79 15.49 11.46
CA MET A 2 21.80 14.95 10.53
C MET A 2 22.32 13.62 10.02
N THR A 3 21.69 12.54 10.44
CA THR A 3 21.93 11.20 9.88
C THR A 3 21.28 11.15 8.50
N LEU A 4 22.09 10.98 7.47
CA LEU A 4 21.68 10.70 6.11
C LEU A 4 20.97 9.34 6.08
N GLY A 5 19.89 9.19 5.30
CA GLY A 5 19.06 7.98 5.31
C GLY A 5 19.78 6.64 4.97
N HIS A 6 21.05 6.67 4.56
CA HIS A 6 21.86 5.47 4.30
C HIS A 6 22.52 4.87 5.55
N GLU A 7 22.57 5.59 6.67
CA GLU A 7 23.04 5.03 7.95
C GLU A 7 21.90 4.40 8.77
N PHE A 8 20.68 4.42 8.23
CA PHE A 8 19.52 3.80 8.84
C PHE A 8 19.69 2.27 8.93
N GLY A 9 19.81 1.77 10.15
CA GLY A 9 20.00 0.35 10.43
C GLY A 9 21.40 -0.17 10.08
N ALA A 10 22.38 0.70 9.82
CA ALA A 10 23.74 0.28 9.49
C ALA A 10 24.31 -0.65 10.57
N GLY A 11 24.87 -1.79 10.16
CA GLY A 11 25.42 -2.81 11.06
C GLY A 11 24.42 -3.84 11.58
N ALA A 12 23.12 -3.74 11.25
CA ALA A 12 22.12 -4.71 11.71
C ALA A 12 22.38 -6.12 11.16
N ALA A 13 22.28 -7.14 12.02
CA ALA A 13 22.54 -8.52 11.65
C ALA A 13 21.52 -9.02 10.61
N CYS A 14 22.01 -9.78 9.63
CA CYS A 14 21.13 -10.40 8.64
C CYS A 14 20.54 -11.69 9.22
N LEU A 15 19.21 -11.77 9.31
CA LEU A 15 18.49 -12.94 9.79
C LEU A 15 18.59 -14.13 8.82
N LYS A 16 18.84 -13.85 7.53
CA LYS A 16 18.97 -14.87 6.47
C LYS A 16 20.41 -15.36 6.29
N CYS A 17 21.35 -14.42 6.23
CA CYS A 17 22.76 -14.70 5.92
C CYS A 17 23.61 -14.96 7.16
N LYS A 18 23.14 -14.56 8.35
CA LYS A 18 23.86 -14.67 9.63
C LYS A 18 25.29 -14.17 9.46
N ASP A 19 26.27 -15.06 9.62
CA ASP A 19 27.70 -14.76 9.58
C ASP A 19 28.24 -14.42 8.17
N LYS A 20 27.48 -14.66 7.10
CA LYS A 20 27.87 -14.26 5.73
C LYS A 20 27.63 -12.78 5.44
N CYS A 21 26.98 -12.06 6.35
CA CYS A 21 26.72 -10.65 6.20
C CYS A 21 27.36 -9.90 7.36
N GLU A 22 28.29 -9.00 7.06
CA GLU A 22 29.06 -8.21 8.03
C GLU A 22 28.22 -7.11 8.72
N GLY A 23 26.91 -7.11 8.52
CA GLY A 23 25.98 -6.06 8.92
C GLY A 23 25.22 -5.46 7.74
N PHE A 24 24.09 -4.83 8.04
CA PHE A 24 23.29 -4.14 7.03
C PHE A 24 24.02 -2.89 6.55
N GLU A 25 24.10 -2.70 5.24
CA GLU A 25 24.50 -1.43 4.63
C GLU A 25 23.48 -1.13 3.54
N LEU A 26 22.67 -0.09 3.70
CA LEU A 26 21.63 0.23 2.72
C LEU A 26 22.25 0.64 1.39
N HIS A 27 21.84 -0.01 0.30
CA HIS A 27 22.27 0.41 -1.02
C HIS A 27 21.71 1.80 -1.36
N PHE A 28 22.56 2.67 -1.90
CA PHE A 28 22.23 4.06 -2.26
C PHE A 28 20.94 4.28 -3.07
N TRP A 29 20.49 3.30 -3.87
CA TRP A 29 19.35 3.43 -4.79
C TRP A 29 18.26 2.38 -4.56
N ARG A 30 18.53 1.33 -3.77
CA ARG A 30 17.62 0.18 -3.63
C ARG A 30 17.46 -0.15 -2.15
N LYS A 31 16.28 -0.63 -1.75
CA LYS A 31 15.99 -1.04 -0.36
C LYS A 31 16.55 -2.43 -0.01
N ILE A 32 17.83 -2.64 -0.29
CA ILE A 32 18.54 -3.90 -0.08
C ILE A 32 19.92 -3.65 0.55
N CYS A 33 20.45 -4.65 1.23
CA CYS A 33 21.80 -4.66 1.79
C CYS A 33 22.84 -4.71 0.67
N ARG A 34 23.89 -3.90 0.78
CA ARG A 34 25.02 -3.89 -0.16
C ARG A 34 25.84 -5.18 -0.05
N ASN A 35 26.03 -5.69 1.16
CA ASN A 35 26.87 -6.84 1.50
C ASN A 35 26.24 -8.17 1.08
N CYS A 36 24.95 -8.40 1.37
CA CYS A 36 24.30 -9.70 1.12
C CYS A 36 23.11 -9.68 0.15
N LYS A 37 22.72 -8.50 -0.36
CA LYS A 37 21.53 -8.29 -1.23
C LYS A 37 20.17 -8.64 -0.61
N CYS A 38 20.15 -9.01 0.67
CA CYS A 38 18.93 -9.20 1.42
C CYS A 38 18.14 -7.91 1.59
N GLY A 39 16.82 -8.04 1.70
CA GLY A 39 15.94 -6.90 1.95
C GLY A 39 16.12 -6.33 3.36
N LEU A 40 15.66 -5.10 3.57
CA LEU A 40 15.67 -4.45 4.89
C LEU A 40 14.95 -5.30 5.97
N THR A 41 13.86 -5.98 5.60
CA THR A 41 13.09 -6.87 6.49
C THR A 41 13.83 -8.15 6.87
N GLU A 42 14.89 -8.50 6.15
CA GLU A 42 15.72 -9.67 6.42
C GLU A 42 16.91 -9.30 7.32
N HIS A 43 16.94 -8.07 7.83
CA HIS A 43 17.87 -7.58 8.83
C HIS A 43 17.12 -7.12 10.07
N ASP A 44 17.77 -7.24 11.23
CA ASP A 44 17.22 -6.80 12.52
C ASP A 44 17.36 -5.28 12.70
N VAL A 45 16.73 -4.51 11.81
CA VAL A 45 16.76 -3.04 11.85
C VAL A 45 15.61 -2.53 12.71
N ALA A 46 15.94 -1.86 13.81
CA ALA A 46 14.97 -1.16 14.64
C ALA A 46 14.37 0.03 13.89
N MET A 47 13.14 -0.13 13.38
CA MET A 47 12.38 0.95 12.77
C MET A 47 11.89 1.91 13.86
N ASN A 48 12.61 3.01 14.10
CA ASN A 48 12.13 4.03 15.04
C ASN A 48 11.03 4.87 14.36
N SER A 49 9.79 4.75 14.86
CA SER A 49 8.55 5.26 14.24
C SER A 49 8.44 6.78 13.99
N GLU A 50 9.48 7.56 14.34
CA GLU A 50 9.44 9.02 14.28
C GLU A 50 9.80 9.59 12.90
N GLU A 51 10.58 8.87 12.08
CA GLU A 51 10.97 9.35 10.76
C GLU A 51 9.88 9.15 9.69
N ASP A 52 9.04 8.12 9.82
CA ASP A 52 7.86 7.92 8.95
C ASP A 52 6.83 9.05 9.11
N LYS A 53 6.76 9.68 10.29
CA LYS A 53 5.90 10.83 10.55
C LYS A 53 6.38 12.09 9.81
N LYS A 54 7.65 12.15 9.42
CA LYS A 54 8.25 13.32 8.76
C LYS A 54 7.98 13.37 7.26
N VAL A 55 7.64 12.24 6.63
CA VAL A 55 7.10 12.22 5.25
C VAL A 55 5.75 12.95 5.19
N GLY A 56 4.96 12.91 6.27
CA GLY A 56 3.72 13.68 6.40
C GLY A 56 3.94 15.20 6.43
N LYS A 57 5.10 15.64 6.95
CA LYS A 57 5.45 17.07 7.06
C LYS A 57 5.86 17.71 5.73
N LEU A 58 6.32 16.94 4.75
CA LEU A 58 6.72 17.51 3.46
C LEU A 58 5.54 18.08 2.65
N PHE A 59 4.31 17.71 3.03
CA PHE A 59 3.08 18.23 2.42
C PHE A 59 2.44 19.38 3.21
N GLU A 60 2.92 19.69 4.43
CA GLU A 60 2.36 20.74 5.30
C GLU A 60 2.65 22.16 4.80
N ASP A 61 3.69 22.33 3.97
CA ASP A 61 4.15 23.65 3.52
C ASP A 61 3.66 24.00 2.11
N THR A 62 2.86 23.12 1.49
CA THR A 62 2.33 23.33 0.13
C THR A 62 0.90 23.84 0.18
N LYS A 63 0.43 24.53 -0.87
CA LYS A 63 -0.96 25.02 -1.03
C LYS A 63 -2.08 23.98 -0.78
N TYR A 64 -1.73 22.71 -0.62
CA TYR A 64 -2.62 21.59 -0.33
C TYR A 64 -2.92 21.40 1.16
N THR A 65 -2.28 22.15 2.08
CA THR A 65 -2.54 22.07 3.53
C THR A 65 -4.01 22.30 3.87
N ARG A 66 -4.66 23.26 3.21
CA ARG A 66 -6.11 23.51 3.37
C ARG A 66 -6.96 22.36 2.83
N LEU A 67 -6.51 21.68 1.78
CA LEU A 67 -7.22 20.52 1.18
C LEU A 67 -7.10 19.28 2.07
N ILE A 68 -5.92 19.04 2.63
CA ILE A 68 -5.71 17.95 3.60
C ILE A 68 -6.44 18.23 4.91
N ALA A 69 -6.47 19.47 5.37
CA ALA A 69 -7.28 19.87 6.53
C ALA A 69 -8.76 19.59 6.27
N LYS A 70 -9.32 19.99 5.12
CA LYS A 70 -10.70 19.65 4.74
C LYS A 70 -10.95 18.13 4.70
N LEU A 71 -10.06 17.34 4.10
CA LEU A 71 -10.18 15.87 4.06
C LEU A 71 -10.12 15.23 5.46
N LYS A 72 -9.40 15.84 6.41
CA LYS A 72 -9.33 15.39 7.80
C LYS A 72 -10.53 15.86 8.63
N THR A 73 -11.11 17.03 8.34
CA THR A 73 -12.29 17.57 9.02
C THR A 73 -13.58 16.93 8.53
N ASP A 74 -13.69 16.62 7.24
CA ASP A 74 -14.88 16.01 6.63
C ASP A 74 -14.93 14.49 6.83
N GLY A 75 -13.89 13.90 7.42
CA GLY A 75 -13.74 12.46 7.51
C GLY A 75 -13.60 11.81 6.14
N ILE A 76 -12.96 10.65 6.10
CA ILE A 76 -13.22 9.72 4.99
C ILE A 76 -14.72 9.44 5.04
N PRO A 77 -15.49 9.51 3.94
CA PRO A 77 -16.89 9.09 3.95
C PRO A 77 -16.93 7.57 4.17
N THR A 78 -16.84 7.16 5.42
CA THR A 78 -17.48 5.95 5.92
C THR A 78 -18.96 6.19 5.69
N ASN A 79 -19.46 5.73 4.54
CA ASN A 79 -20.89 5.64 4.26
C ASN A 79 -21.51 4.61 5.21
N LEU A 80 -21.62 4.97 6.48
CA LEU A 80 -22.48 4.33 7.46
C LEU A 80 -23.83 5.03 7.33
N VAL A 81 -24.71 4.45 6.51
CA VAL A 81 -26.12 4.81 6.51
C VAL A 81 -26.82 3.92 7.53
N PRO A 82 -27.54 4.46 8.53
CA PRO A 82 -28.44 3.67 9.35
C PRO A 82 -29.59 3.18 8.47
N VAL A 83 -29.64 1.87 8.19
CA VAL A 83 -30.75 1.24 7.46
C VAL A 83 -31.70 0.60 8.47
N PRO A 84 -33.02 0.82 8.34
CA PRO A 84 -34.04 0.23 9.22
C PRO A 84 -34.01 -1.30 9.23
N LYS A 85 -34.43 -1.83 10.38
CA LYS A 85 -34.55 -3.26 10.68
C LYS A 85 -35.50 -3.96 9.69
N ASP A 86 -35.24 -5.26 9.49
CA ASP A 86 -36.18 -6.26 8.94
C ASP A 86 -36.13 -6.56 7.43
N VAL A 87 -34.95 -6.96 6.93
CA VAL A 87 -34.83 -8.02 5.91
C VAL A 87 -33.51 -8.76 6.14
N PRO A 88 -33.42 -10.11 6.08
CA PRO A 88 -32.14 -10.84 6.04
C PRO A 88 -31.37 -10.54 4.74
N LEU A 89 -30.93 -9.30 4.58
CA LEU A 89 -30.04 -8.89 3.52
C LEU A 89 -28.69 -9.54 3.84
N LYS A 90 -28.31 -10.55 3.07
CA LYS A 90 -26.91 -10.98 2.98
C LYS A 90 -26.13 -9.78 2.44
N SER A 91 -25.72 -8.88 3.33
CA SER A 91 -24.92 -7.71 3.02
C SER A 91 -23.52 -8.21 2.68
N VAL A 92 -23.33 -8.54 1.41
CA VAL A 92 -22.04 -8.94 0.88
C VAL A 92 -21.18 -7.69 0.78
N THR A 93 -20.26 -7.53 1.71
CA THR A 93 -19.27 -6.44 1.70
C THR A 93 -18.15 -6.80 0.74
N TYR A 94 -17.90 -5.92 -0.24
CA TYR A 94 -16.78 -6.06 -1.17
C TYR A 94 -15.55 -5.28 -0.67
N GLU A 95 -14.37 -5.90 -0.71
CA GLU A 95 -13.09 -5.26 -0.35
C GLU A 95 -12.62 -4.30 -1.46
N TRP A 96 -13.03 -4.54 -2.71
CA TRP A 96 -12.75 -3.66 -3.84
C TRP A 96 -13.93 -3.60 -4.81
N ALA A 97 -14.24 -2.41 -5.28
CA ALA A 97 -15.21 -2.18 -6.35
C ALA A 97 -14.58 -1.28 -7.43
N PRO A 98 -14.92 -1.47 -8.71
CA PRO A 98 -14.42 -0.62 -9.78
C PRO A 98 -14.89 0.83 -9.57
N PRO A 99 -14.02 1.83 -9.84
CA PRO A 99 -14.37 3.24 -9.71
C PRO A 99 -15.25 3.67 -10.88
N VAL A 100 -16.54 3.33 -10.83
CA VAL A 100 -17.55 3.73 -11.81
C VAL A 100 -18.63 4.57 -11.12
N ALA A 101 -19.15 5.57 -11.82
CA ALA A 101 -20.20 6.45 -11.27
C ALA A 101 -21.51 5.69 -10.96
N ASN A 102 -21.82 4.65 -11.74
CA ASN A 102 -23.01 3.85 -11.54
C ASN A 102 -22.73 2.62 -10.67
N LYS A 103 -23.22 2.64 -9.43
CA LYS A 103 -23.06 1.52 -8.47
C LYS A 103 -23.66 0.20 -8.96
N HIS A 104 -24.78 0.24 -9.70
CA HIS A 104 -25.38 -0.97 -10.26
C HIS A 104 -24.46 -1.65 -11.28
N LEU A 105 -23.72 -0.85 -12.04
CA LEU A 105 -22.73 -1.35 -12.98
C LEU A 105 -21.56 -2.01 -12.25
N ALA A 106 -21.11 -1.44 -11.13
CA ALA A 106 -20.07 -2.04 -10.29
C ALA A 106 -20.50 -3.41 -9.74
N VAL A 107 -21.75 -3.52 -9.26
CA VAL A 107 -22.32 -4.78 -8.76
C VAL A 107 -22.41 -5.82 -9.88
N ARG A 108 -23.00 -5.45 -11.03
CA ARG A 108 -23.10 -6.34 -12.20
C ARG A 108 -21.74 -6.85 -12.66
N TYR A 109 -20.73 -5.98 -12.69
CA TYR A 109 -19.38 -6.37 -13.05
C TYR A 109 -18.82 -7.43 -12.09
N ILE A 110 -19.02 -7.26 -10.78
CA ILE A 110 -18.54 -8.23 -9.77
C ILE A 110 -19.30 -9.57 -9.88
N GLU A 111 -20.60 -9.55 -10.19
CA GLU A 111 -21.40 -10.76 -10.43
C GLU A 111 -20.87 -11.59 -11.61
N LEU A 112 -20.37 -10.92 -12.66
CA LEU A 112 -19.81 -11.57 -13.85
C LEU A 112 -18.42 -12.20 -13.61
N LEU A 113 -17.74 -11.86 -12.52
CA LEU A 113 -16.49 -12.52 -12.17
C LEU A 113 -16.76 -13.96 -11.70
N PRO A 114 -15.82 -14.90 -11.98
CA PRO A 114 -15.84 -16.22 -11.35
C PRO A 114 -15.97 -16.08 -9.83
N PRO A 115 -16.82 -16.89 -9.16
CA PRO A 115 -17.05 -16.79 -7.72
C PRO A 115 -15.76 -16.75 -6.90
N GLU A 116 -14.74 -17.52 -7.30
CA GLU A 116 -13.44 -17.67 -6.66
C GLU A 116 -12.56 -16.41 -6.79
N LYS A 117 -12.91 -15.49 -7.69
CA LYS A 117 -12.17 -14.25 -7.96
C LYS A 117 -12.94 -13.00 -7.54
N ARG A 118 -14.12 -13.15 -6.94
CA ARG A 118 -14.90 -12.02 -6.47
C ARG A 118 -14.24 -11.40 -5.24
N PRO A 119 -14.09 -10.08 -5.17
CA PRO A 119 -13.40 -9.41 -4.06
C PRO A 119 -14.33 -9.26 -2.84
N VAL A 120 -14.91 -10.37 -2.36
CA VAL A 120 -15.78 -10.38 -1.18
C VAL A 120 -14.91 -10.46 0.07
N THR A 121 -15.17 -9.59 1.06
CA THR A 121 -14.39 -9.54 2.30
C THR A 121 -14.27 -10.90 2.97
N GLY A 122 -13.05 -11.33 3.28
CA GLY A 122 -12.78 -12.61 3.94
C GLY A 122 -12.77 -13.84 3.02
N THR A 123 -12.94 -13.68 1.71
CA THR A 123 -12.91 -14.79 0.74
C THR A 123 -11.56 -14.91 0.01
N GLU A 124 -11.33 -16.06 -0.62
CA GLU A 124 -10.16 -16.30 -1.48
C GLU A 124 -10.07 -15.28 -2.62
N GLY A 125 -11.20 -14.86 -3.20
CA GLY A 125 -11.23 -13.89 -4.29
C GLY A 125 -10.75 -12.50 -3.88
N ALA A 126 -10.96 -12.10 -2.62
CA ALA A 126 -10.36 -10.88 -2.08
C ALA A 126 -8.84 -10.99 -1.92
N ALA A 127 -8.34 -12.13 -1.43
CA ALA A 127 -6.90 -12.39 -1.37
C ALA A 127 -6.26 -12.40 -2.78
N TYR A 128 -6.91 -13.04 -3.75
CA TYR A 128 -6.51 -13.04 -5.15
C TYR A 128 -6.44 -11.62 -5.72
N ARG A 129 -7.45 -10.78 -5.44
CA ARG A 129 -7.47 -9.38 -5.88
C ARG A 129 -6.30 -8.58 -5.31
N ARG A 130 -5.98 -8.74 -4.02
CA ARG A 130 -4.81 -8.11 -3.39
C ARG A 130 -3.50 -8.53 -4.04
N GLN A 131 -3.34 -9.81 -4.36
CA GLN A 131 -2.17 -10.31 -5.07
C GLN A 131 -2.06 -9.70 -6.48
N GLN A 132 -3.18 -9.55 -7.20
CA GLN A 132 -3.18 -8.89 -8.51
C GLN A 132 -2.84 -7.40 -8.39
N MET A 133 -3.33 -6.68 -7.38
CA MET A 133 -2.94 -5.28 -7.14
C MET A 133 -1.45 -5.13 -6.89
N ALA A 134 -0.84 -6.03 -6.13
CA ALA A 134 0.62 -6.02 -5.91
C ALA A 134 1.43 -6.25 -7.20
N ARG A 135 0.84 -6.91 -8.20
CA ARG A 135 1.44 -7.14 -9.52
C ARG A 135 1.19 -6.01 -10.51
N GLN A 136 0.09 -5.28 -10.35
CA GLN A 136 -0.21 -4.10 -11.16
C GLN A 136 0.75 -2.99 -10.74
N LEU A 137 1.78 -2.79 -11.57
CA LEU A 137 2.79 -1.76 -11.39
C LEU A 137 2.10 -0.39 -11.21
N PRO A 138 2.65 0.53 -10.39
CA PRO A 138 2.10 1.87 -10.22
C PRO A 138 1.88 2.58 -11.56
N GLU A 139 0.90 3.48 -11.63
CA GLU A 139 0.60 4.25 -12.86
C GLU A 139 1.84 4.95 -13.43
N THR A 140 2.70 5.47 -12.56
CA THR A 140 3.99 6.11 -12.91
C THR A 140 4.97 5.19 -13.63
N VAL A 141 4.82 3.87 -13.46
CA VAL A 141 5.63 2.84 -14.13
C VAL A 141 4.96 2.40 -15.44
N ILE A 142 3.63 2.46 -15.53
CA ILE A 142 2.86 2.16 -16.76
C ILE A 142 3.09 3.25 -17.82
N GLU A 143 3.09 4.53 -17.45
CA GLU A 143 3.35 5.65 -18.37
C GLU A 143 4.75 5.59 -18.99
N LYS A 144 5.76 5.27 -18.18
CA LYS A 144 7.15 5.12 -18.65
C LYS A 144 7.32 4.01 -19.67
N LYS A 145 6.56 2.91 -19.57
CA LYS A 145 6.57 1.82 -20.55
C LYS A 145 5.90 2.20 -21.87
N LYS A 146 4.83 3.01 -21.84
CA LYS A 146 4.20 3.51 -23.07
C LYS A 146 5.11 4.48 -23.82
N SER A 147 5.90 5.28 -23.10
CA SER A 147 6.83 6.23 -23.70
C SER A 147 8.03 5.58 -24.42
N GLN A 148 8.31 4.30 -24.18
CA GLN A 148 9.43 3.58 -24.81
C GLN A 148 9.02 2.78 -26.06
N ILE A 149 7.75 2.85 -26.48
CA ILE A 149 7.21 2.14 -27.64
C ILE A 149 6.98 3.11 -28.83
N HIS A 150 7.51 4.33 -28.75
CA HIS A 150 7.54 5.29 -29.86
C HIS A 150 8.97 5.76 -30.10
#